data_AF-A0A182FXK9-F1
#
_entry.id   AF-A0A182FXK9-F1
#
_cell.length_a   1.000
_cell.length_b   1.000
_cell.length_c   1.000
_cell.angle_alpha   90.00
_cell.angle_beta   90.00
_cell.angle_gamma   90.00
#
_symmetry.space_group_name_H-M   'P 1'
#
loop_
_entity.id
_entity.type
_entity.pdbx_description
1 polymer ?
#
loop_
_entity_poly.entity_id
_entity_poly.type
_entity_poly.pdbx_seq_one_letter_code
_entity_poly.pdbx_strand_id
1 'polypeptide(L)'
;MEFHSSKLVMYLQLALVLVLLANIVPQITARPSTDRELQSQAKLLDHLLRFRLGEGDSIKHKRHHKRSSNYDDGFDIDYSRVQTCYEDEDINELCQRCSKVTKSSLVFPMCCSNEDETLTWCREYVYYGIQT
;
A
#
# COMPACT_ATOMS: atom_id res chain seq x y z
N MET A 1 28.79 -3.73 -63.39
CA MET A 1 27.49 -3.32 -62.79
C MET A 1 27.58 -3.42 -61.27
N GLU A 2 28.60 -2.81 -60.65
CA GLU A 2 28.91 -3.03 -59.22
C GLU A 2 28.45 -1.87 -58.34
N PHE A 3 28.33 -0.66 -58.90
CA PHE A 3 27.97 0.56 -58.17
C PHE A 3 26.53 0.55 -57.61
N HIS A 4 25.60 -0.10 -58.31
CA HIS A 4 24.21 -0.22 -57.84
C HIS A 4 24.09 -1.27 -56.72
N SER A 5 24.91 -2.32 -56.77
CA SER A 5 24.95 -3.37 -55.74
C SER A 5 25.45 -2.80 -54.41
N SER A 6 26.50 -1.98 -54.44
CA SER A 6 27.03 -1.32 -53.23
C SER A 6 26.01 -0.38 -52.58
N LYS A 7 25.25 0.37 -53.39
CA LYS A 7 24.18 1.25 -52.89
C LYS A 7 23.04 0.46 -52.27
N LEU A 8 22.61 -0.64 -52.90
CA LEU A 8 21.58 -1.52 -52.35
C LEU A 8 22.01 -2.16 -51.03
N VAL A 9 23.26 -2.60 -50.92
CA VAL A 9 23.84 -3.11 -49.66
C VAL A 9 23.86 -2.02 -48.59
N MET A 10 24.25 -0.80 -48.95
CA MET A 10 24.25 0.34 -48.02
C MET A 10 22.84 0.70 -47.54
N TYR A 11 21.84 0.72 -48.44
CA TYR A 11 20.45 0.97 -48.07
C TYR A 11 19.86 -0.15 -47.20
N LEU A 12 20.20 -1.42 -47.48
CA LEU A 12 19.81 -2.56 -46.65
C LEU A 12 20.40 -2.46 -45.25
N GLN A 13 21.67 -2.08 -45.13
CA GLN A 13 22.32 -1.87 -43.83
C GLN A 13 21.68 -0.70 -43.07
N LEU A 14 21.41 0.42 -43.74
CA LEU A 14 20.74 1.57 -43.12
C LEU A 14 19.33 1.22 -42.63
N ALA A 15 18.55 0.49 -43.44
CA ALA A 15 17.22 0.03 -43.05
C ALA A 15 17.26 -0.91 -41.84
N LEU A 16 18.25 -1.80 -41.77
CA LEU A 16 18.43 -2.72 -40.65
C LEU A 16 18.78 -1.96 -39.36
N VAL A 17 19.65 -0.95 -39.44
CA VAL A 17 19.96 -0.04 -38.31
C VAL A 17 18.72 0.73 -37.87
N LEU A 18 17.91 1.25 -38.79
CA LEU A 18 16.68 1.98 -38.45
C LEU A 18 15.63 1.08 -37.78
N VAL A 19 15.49 -0.16 -38.24
CA VAL A 19 14.61 -1.15 -37.58
C VAL A 19 15.11 -1.49 -36.18
N LEU A 20 16.42 -1.67 -36.00
CA LEU A 20 17.00 -1.90 -34.67
C LEU A 20 16.77 -0.71 -33.73
N LEU A 21 16.94 0.53 -34.22
CA LEU A 21 16.68 1.74 -33.44
C LEU A 21 15.19 1.94 -33.12
N ALA A 22 14.28 1.60 -34.04
CA ALA A 22 12.84 1.67 -33.80
C ALA A 22 12.36 0.63 -32.78
N ASN A 23 13.03 -0.53 -32.68
CA ASN A 23 12.78 -1.55 -31.65
C ASN A 23 13.36 -1.17 -30.27
N ILE A 24 14.20 -0.13 -30.16
CA ILE A 24 14.72 0.40 -28.89
C ILE A 24 13.76 1.45 -28.28
N VAL A 25 12.73 1.88 -28.99
CA VAL A 25 11.63 2.66 -28.38
C VAL A 25 10.61 1.69 -27.80
N PRO A 26 10.53 1.51 -26.48
CA PRO A 26 9.46 0.73 -25.89
C PRO A 26 8.15 1.50 -26.08
N GLN A 27 7.36 1.10 -27.08
CA GLN A 27 5.93 1.39 -27.12
C GLN A 27 5.25 0.55 -26.03
N ILE A 28 5.32 1.04 -24.79
CA ILE A 28 4.44 0.62 -23.71
C ILE A 28 3.59 1.80 -23.27
N THR A 29 2.37 1.81 -23.80
CA THR A 29 1.20 2.32 -23.09
C THR A 29 0.99 1.48 -21.82
N ALA A 30 1.83 1.68 -20.80
CA ALA A 30 1.63 1.24 -19.42
C ALA A 30 2.67 1.95 -18.54
N ARG A 31 2.20 2.89 -17.70
CA ARG A 31 2.89 3.65 -16.63
C ARG A 31 4.44 3.48 -16.54
N PRO A 32 5.23 4.52 -16.83
CA PRO A 32 6.67 4.48 -16.54
C PRO A 32 6.89 4.51 -15.02
N SER A 33 7.39 3.41 -14.47
CA SER A 33 7.83 3.25 -13.09
C SER A 33 9.16 3.96 -12.78
N THR A 34 9.81 4.55 -13.78
CA THR A 34 11.08 5.28 -13.65
C THR A 34 10.96 6.63 -12.95
N ASP A 35 9.76 7.20 -12.86
CA ASP A 35 9.51 8.38 -12.02
C ASP A 35 9.55 8.02 -10.52
N ARG A 36 9.17 6.79 -10.15
CA ARG A 36 9.17 6.37 -8.73
C ARG A 36 10.56 6.21 -8.14
N GLU A 37 11.55 5.74 -8.91
CA GLU A 37 12.94 5.68 -8.44
C GLU A 37 13.60 7.05 -8.42
N LEU A 38 13.36 7.91 -9.41
CA LEU A 38 13.85 9.29 -9.41
C LEU A 38 13.21 10.12 -8.29
N GLN A 39 11.92 9.93 -8.03
CA GLN A 39 11.18 10.58 -6.93
C GLN A 39 11.58 10.00 -5.56
N SER A 40 11.92 8.71 -5.49
CA SER A 40 12.50 8.07 -4.30
C SER A 40 13.89 8.62 -3.99
N GLN A 41 14.77 8.69 -5.00
CA GLN A 41 16.11 9.25 -4.87
C GLN A 41 16.06 10.75 -4.54
N ALA A 42 15.15 11.52 -5.15
CA ALA A 42 14.96 12.93 -4.82
C ALA A 42 14.45 13.13 -3.38
N LYS A 43 13.52 12.28 -2.90
CA LYS A 43 13.07 12.31 -1.50
C LYS A 43 14.18 11.95 -0.52
N LEU A 44 15.02 10.98 -0.86
CA LEU A 44 16.12 10.56 -0.01
C LEU A 44 17.23 11.63 0.02
N LEU A 45 17.50 12.28 -1.12
CA LEU A 45 18.41 13.41 -1.23
C LEU A 45 17.89 14.64 -0.46
N ASP A 46 16.60 14.95 -0.54
CA ASP A 46 15.93 16.01 0.26
C ASP A 46 16.05 15.72 1.77
N HIS A 47 15.86 14.46 2.17
CA HIS A 47 16.00 14.04 3.58
C HIS A 47 17.44 14.16 4.08
N LEU A 48 18.43 13.83 3.25
CA LEU A 48 19.85 13.96 3.58
C LEU A 48 20.31 15.43 3.61
N LEU A 49 19.80 16.28 2.71
CA LEU A 49 20.09 17.71 2.70
C LEU A 49 19.50 18.40 3.94
N ARG A 50 18.28 18.05 4.37
CA ARG A 50 17.70 18.53 5.64
C ARG A 50 18.50 18.09 6.87
N PHE A 51 19.01 16.86 6.87
CA PHE A 51 19.89 16.38 7.96
C PHE A 51 21.24 17.10 7.99
N ARG A 52 21.81 17.43 6.82
CA ARG A 52 23.10 18.14 6.69
C ARG A 52 23.02 19.63 6.99
N LEU A 53 21.89 20.29 6.70
CA LEU A 53 21.67 21.71 6.99
C LEU A 53 21.30 21.99 8.45
N GLY A 54 21.18 20.96 9.29
CA GLY A 54 21.17 21.13 10.74
C GLY A 54 20.00 21.95 11.28
N GLU A 55 18.84 21.88 10.63
CA GLU A 55 17.61 22.50 11.12
C GLU A 55 16.72 21.40 11.68
N GLY A 56 16.84 21.18 12.99
CA GLY A 56 16.00 20.25 13.72
C GLY A 56 14.57 20.78 13.79
N ASP A 57 13.62 20.03 13.21
CA ASP A 57 12.23 20.09 13.64
C ASP A 57 11.73 18.67 13.88
N SER A 58 11.66 18.30 15.16
CA SER A 58 11.10 17.02 15.57
C SER A 58 9.60 17.09 15.31
N ILE A 59 9.14 16.47 14.22
CA ILE A 59 7.72 16.33 13.89
C ILE A 59 7.06 15.52 15.02
N LYS A 60 6.59 16.23 16.05
CA LYS A 60 5.70 15.69 17.06
C LYS A 60 4.34 15.51 16.41
N HIS A 61 4.04 14.29 15.99
CA HIS A 61 2.66 13.90 15.68
C HIS A 61 1.78 14.16 16.91
N LYS A 62 1.00 15.25 16.86
CA LYS A 62 -0.07 15.51 17.82
C LYS A 62 -1.16 14.44 17.62
N ARG A 63 -1.05 13.30 18.31
CA ARG A 63 -2.23 12.47 18.56
C ARG A 63 -3.08 13.24 19.56
N HIS A 64 -4.27 13.64 19.13
CA HIS A 64 -5.26 14.32 19.97
C HIS A 64 -5.69 13.40 21.13
N HIS A 65 -4.99 13.47 22.26
CA HIS A 65 -5.51 13.02 23.55
C HIS A 65 -6.65 13.96 23.96
N LYS A 66 -7.88 13.55 23.71
CA LYS A 66 -9.03 14.08 24.44
C LYS A 66 -10.07 13.01 24.70
N ARG A 67 -9.80 12.14 25.67
CA ARG A 67 -10.85 11.58 26.52
C ARG A 67 -10.28 11.36 27.91
N SER A 68 -10.88 12.07 28.87
CA SER A 68 -10.49 12.15 30.28
C SER A 68 -10.63 10.79 30.97
N SER A 69 -9.84 10.62 32.03
CA SER A 69 -9.72 9.43 32.89
C SER A 69 -11.02 9.05 33.61
N ASN A 70 -11.24 7.75 33.80
CA ASN A 70 -11.23 7.11 35.13
C ASN A 70 -11.53 5.59 35.06
N TYR A 71 -10.69 4.84 35.81
CA TYR A 71 -10.68 3.40 36.14
C TYR A 71 -10.12 2.46 35.04
N ASP A 72 -8.91 1.87 35.13
CA ASP A 72 -8.21 1.04 36.15
C ASP A 72 -8.38 -0.48 35.90
N ASP A 73 -7.23 -1.14 35.72
CA ASP A 73 -6.92 -2.57 35.92
C ASP A 73 -7.80 -3.67 35.25
N GLY A 74 -7.91 -3.65 33.93
CA GLY A 74 -8.48 -4.77 33.16
C GLY A 74 -8.03 -4.84 31.70
N PHE A 75 -6.98 -4.12 31.32
CA PHE A 75 -6.63 -3.86 29.92
C PHE A 75 -5.76 -4.96 29.28
N ASP A 76 -5.04 -5.74 30.07
CA ASP A 76 -4.09 -6.71 29.51
C ASP A 76 -4.79 -7.96 28.93
N ILE A 77 -5.96 -8.35 29.45
CA ILE A 77 -6.72 -9.50 28.95
C ILE A 77 -7.30 -9.20 27.56
N ASP A 78 -7.71 -7.96 27.30
CA ASP A 78 -8.31 -7.58 26.02
C ASP A 78 -7.25 -7.48 24.92
N TYR A 79 -6.00 -7.13 25.27
CA TYR A 79 -4.91 -7.00 24.29
C TYR A 79 -4.62 -8.31 23.55
N SER A 80 -4.63 -9.45 24.26
CA SER A 80 -4.42 -10.77 23.65
C SER A 80 -5.51 -11.13 22.63
N ARG A 81 -6.76 -10.74 22.90
CA ARG A 81 -7.91 -11.05 22.04
C ARG A 81 -7.89 -10.24 20.74
N VAL A 82 -7.31 -9.05 20.77
CA VAL A 82 -7.23 -8.16 19.60
C VAL A 82 -5.90 -8.24 18.86
N GLN A 83 -4.95 -9.04 19.34
CA GLN A 83 -3.61 -9.18 18.75
C GLN A 83 -3.68 -9.57 17.27
N THR A 84 -4.54 -10.52 16.90
CA THR A 84 -4.76 -10.93 15.50
C THR A 84 -5.23 -9.79 14.62
N CYS A 85 -6.08 -8.90 15.13
CA CYS A 85 -6.51 -7.70 14.40
C CYS A 85 -5.40 -6.64 14.26
N TYR A 86 -4.33 -6.68 15.05
CA TYR A 86 -3.17 -5.81 14.82
C TYR A 86 -2.18 -6.39 13.82
N GLU A 87 -2.16 -7.72 13.67
CA GLU A 87 -1.29 -8.44 12.74
C GLU A 87 -1.89 -8.52 11.32
N ASP A 88 -3.22 -8.63 11.23
CA ASP A 88 -3.95 -8.78 9.97
C ASP A 88 -4.89 -7.58 9.74
N GLU A 89 -4.53 -6.75 8.76
CA GLU A 89 -5.28 -5.54 8.39
C GLU A 89 -6.66 -5.87 7.81
N ASP A 90 -6.80 -6.97 7.06
CA ASP A 90 -8.08 -7.38 6.46
C ASP A 90 -9.07 -7.85 7.54
N ILE A 91 -8.59 -8.62 8.52
CA ILE A 91 -9.38 -9.02 9.68
C ILE A 91 -9.75 -7.79 10.52
N ASN A 92 -8.80 -6.88 10.74
CA ASN A 92 -9.05 -5.65 11.48
C ASN A 92 -10.18 -4.82 10.86
N GLU A 93 -10.10 -4.57 9.56
CA GLU A 93 -11.11 -3.81 8.83
C GLU A 93 -12.48 -4.50 8.91
N LEU A 94 -12.52 -5.81 8.73
CA LEU A 94 -13.75 -6.59 8.84
C LEU A 94 -14.38 -6.46 10.24
N CYS A 95 -13.60 -6.69 11.29
CA CYS A 95 -14.07 -6.65 12.66
C CYS A 95 -14.49 -5.24 13.09
N GLN A 96 -13.78 -4.20 12.66
CA GLN A 96 -14.20 -2.80 12.87
C GLN A 96 -15.53 -2.50 12.18
N ARG A 97 -15.69 -2.90 10.90
CA ARG A 97 -16.94 -2.72 10.17
C ARG A 97 -18.09 -3.45 10.87
N CYS A 98 -17.87 -4.70 11.26
CA CYS A 98 -18.85 -5.54 11.93
C CYS A 98 -19.31 -4.95 13.29
N SER A 99 -18.39 -4.53 14.14
CA SER A 99 -18.74 -3.87 15.42
C SER A 99 -19.51 -2.57 15.20
N LYS A 100 -19.14 -1.79 14.17
CA LYS A 100 -19.82 -0.55 13.81
C LYS A 100 -21.26 -0.78 13.35
N VAL A 101 -21.51 -1.77 12.49
CA VAL A 101 -22.87 -2.03 11.98
C VAL A 101 -23.79 -2.66 13.04
N THR A 102 -23.25 -3.53 13.89
CA THR A 102 -23.99 -4.15 15.01
C THR A 102 -24.20 -3.23 16.20
N LYS A 103 -23.41 -2.16 16.29
CA LYS A 103 -23.39 -1.20 17.41
C LYS A 103 -23.05 -1.84 18.76
N SER A 104 -22.37 -3.00 18.73
CA SER A 104 -21.92 -3.70 19.93
C SER A 104 -20.39 -3.63 20.04
N SER A 105 -19.91 -3.09 21.15
CA SER A 105 -18.47 -3.00 21.45
C SER A 105 -17.84 -4.36 21.76
N LEU A 106 -18.64 -5.37 22.10
CA LEU A 106 -18.16 -6.74 22.36
C LEU A 106 -17.83 -7.48 21.06
N VAL A 107 -18.46 -7.10 19.94
CA VAL A 107 -18.27 -7.78 18.65
C VAL A 107 -16.83 -7.61 18.13
N PHE A 108 -16.18 -6.48 18.40
CA PHE A 108 -14.80 -6.25 17.96
C PHE A 108 -13.82 -7.28 18.56
N PRO A 109 -13.66 -7.39 19.90
CA PRO A 109 -12.74 -8.38 20.47
C PRO A 109 -13.17 -9.83 20.19
N MET A 110 -14.48 -10.14 20.16
CA MET A 110 -14.95 -11.48 19.79
C MET A 110 -14.63 -11.84 18.33
N CYS A 111 -14.75 -10.88 17.41
CA CYS A 111 -14.37 -11.07 16.01
C CYS A 111 -12.86 -11.26 15.87
N CYS A 112 -12.05 -10.47 16.58
CA CYS A 112 -10.59 -10.56 16.53
C CYS A 112 -10.06 -11.90 17.08
N SER A 113 -10.65 -12.42 18.16
CA SER A 113 -10.29 -13.72 18.73
C SER A 113 -11.04 -14.90 18.11
N ASN A 114 -11.90 -14.64 17.11
CA ASN A 114 -12.84 -15.60 16.53
C ASN A 114 -13.62 -16.42 17.60
N GLU A 115 -14.03 -15.75 18.66
CA GLU A 115 -14.89 -16.34 19.69
C GLU A 115 -16.28 -16.60 19.13
N ASP A 116 -16.86 -17.76 19.42
CA ASP A 116 -18.17 -18.18 18.90
C ASP A 116 -18.31 -18.07 17.36
N GLU A 117 -17.22 -18.29 16.62
CA GLU A 117 -17.17 -18.14 15.16
C GLU A 117 -17.57 -16.73 14.67
N THR A 118 -17.44 -15.72 15.55
CA THR A 118 -17.86 -14.34 15.28
C THR A 118 -17.16 -13.76 14.05
N LEU A 119 -15.93 -14.18 13.73
CA LEU A 119 -15.24 -13.72 12.51
C LEU A 119 -15.99 -14.16 11.25
N THR A 120 -16.42 -15.42 11.20
CA THR A 120 -17.20 -15.98 10.08
C THR A 120 -18.55 -15.28 9.98
N TRP A 121 -19.25 -15.15 11.11
CA TRP A 121 -20.51 -14.43 11.17
C TRP A 121 -20.36 -12.98 10.70
N CYS A 122 -19.32 -12.27 11.14
CA CYS A 122 -19.03 -10.91 10.70
C CYS A 122 -18.74 -10.83 9.20
N ARG A 123 -18.02 -11.79 8.63
CA ARG A 123 -17.79 -11.88 7.18
C ARG A 123 -19.10 -11.98 6.43
N GLU A 124 -19.98 -12.89 6.85
CA GLU A 124 -21.27 -13.08 6.20
C GLU A 124 -22.19 -11.86 6.37
N TYR A 125 -22.26 -11.32 7.59
CA TYR A 125 -23.09 -10.16 7.92
C TYR A 125 -22.66 -8.91 7.16
N VAL A 126 -21.36 -8.63 7.07
CA VAL A 126 -20.83 -7.41 6.43
C VAL A 126 -20.90 -7.51 4.90
N TYR A 127 -20.58 -8.68 4.31
CA TYR A 127 -20.47 -8.81 2.86
C TYR A 127 -21.77 -9.22 2.17
N TYR A 128 -22.59 -10.06 2.80
CA TYR A 128 -23.82 -10.58 2.18
C TYR A 128 -25.09 -9.99 2.81
N GLY A 129 -24.98 -9.42 4.02
CA GLY A 129 -26.11 -8.91 4.79
C GLY A 129 -27.03 -10.04 5.26
N ILE A 130 -27.66 -9.88 6.42
CA ILE A 130 -28.84 -10.71 6.73
C ILE A 130 -29.99 -10.10 5.95
N GLN A 131 -30.45 -10.76 4.89
CA GLN A 131 -31.77 -10.47 4.31
C GLN A 131 -32.82 -10.93 5.32
N THR A 132 -33.26 -10.02 6.18
CA THR A 132 -34.51 -10.15 6.94
C THR A 132 -35.61 -9.36 6.27
#